data_AF-A0A162K5Z6-F1
#
_entry.id   AF-A0A162K5Z6-F1
#
_cell.length_a   1.000
_cell.length_b   1.000
_cell.length_c   1.000
_cell.angle_alpha   90.00
_cell.angle_beta   90.00
_cell.angle_gamma   90.00
#
_symmetry.space_group_name_H-M   'P 1'
#
loop_
_entity.id
_entity.type
_entity.pdbx_description
1 polymer ?
#
loop_
_entity_poly.entity_id
_entity_poly.type
_entity_poly.pdbx_seq_one_letter_code
_entity_poly.pdbx_strand_id
1 'polypeptide(L)'
;MAASQQDMPMDDAPDAVAKLVLSEEEKHVLTLYDRLRALQLEVALLKARQSYDGDTSSSSLKNVEAAQKQLLDARAAYVLRNEAVDGVLTVQPILKAVHRATQASPIERDLLPAVEGRDAASQALAEQENARRAVLDEQATVAAESRRVERRNAQLAAQVRALLDAAEAETATTTTTTTTAADERHATELAQLEADVKASRQRWKLIKGTASAIVVGSGVDWARDASLRDIVLDPE
;
A
#
# COMPACT_ATOMS: atom_id res chain seq x y z
N MET A 1 -19.48 20.18 4.96
CA MET A 1 -18.66 19.76 6.11
C MET A 1 -17.45 19.02 5.58
N ALA A 2 -16.37 19.76 5.31
CA ALA A 2 -15.09 19.18 4.89
C ALA A 2 -14.23 19.04 6.14
N ALA A 3 -13.89 17.81 6.52
CA ALA A 3 -12.98 17.55 7.62
C ALA A 3 -11.55 17.83 7.13
N SER A 4 -10.98 18.94 7.57
CA SER A 4 -9.55 19.22 7.43
C SER A 4 -8.77 18.18 8.24
N GLN A 5 -8.16 17.22 7.56
CA GLN A 5 -7.09 16.41 8.13
C GLN A 5 -5.91 17.34 8.38
N GLN A 6 -5.68 17.66 9.66
CA GLN A 6 -4.42 18.21 10.11
C GLN A 6 -3.38 17.09 10.03
N ASP A 7 -2.51 17.16 9.01
CA ASP A 7 -1.24 16.46 9.01
C ASP A 7 -0.47 16.93 10.25
N MET A 8 -0.44 16.08 11.29
CA MET A 8 0.49 16.27 12.38
C MET A 8 1.89 15.96 11.85
N PRO A 9 2.85 16.89 11.94
CA PRO A 9 4.24 16.56 11.66
C PRO A 9 4.65 15.47 12.65
N MET A 10 5.13 14.34 12.12
CA MET A 10 5.87 13.35 12.89
C MET A 10 6.98 14.10 13.64
N ASP A 11 6.84 14.18 14.96
CA ASP A 11 7.89 14.60 15.86
C ASP A 11 9.05 13.64 15.61
N ASP A 12 10.16 14.18 15.10
CA ASP A 12 11.36 13.41 14.79
C ASP A 12 11.71 12.59 16.02
N ALA A 13 11.64 11.26 15.87
CA ALA A 13 12.10 10.33 16.88
C ALA A 13 13.49 10.81 17.36
N PRO A 14 13.76 10.85 18.67
CA PRO A 14 15.01 11.39 19.17
C PRO A 14 16.15 10.66 18.45
N ASP A 15 16.96 11.44 17.74
CA ASP A 15 18.19 11.08 17.01
C ASP A 15 19.28 10.47 17.92
N ALA A 16 18.87 9.96 19.09
CA ALA A 16 19.65 9.32 20.12
C ALA A 16 19.69 7.80 19.98
N VAL A 17 19.56 7.27 18.75
CA VAL A 17 20.37 6.08 18.44
C VAL A 17 21.78 6.62 18.52
N ALA A 18 22.49 6.33 19.60
CA ALA A 18 23.91 6.59 19.73
C ALA A 18 24.60 5.91 18.54
N LYS A 19 24.66 6.62 17.40
CA LYS A 19 25.59 6.33 16.33
C LYS A 19 26.90 6.25 17.10
N LEU A 20 27.52 5.08 17.08
CA LEU A 20 28.96 5.01 17.25
C LEU A 20 29.49 5.93 16.16
N VAL A 21 29.68 7.21 16.49
CA VAL A 21 30.26 8.19 15.59
C VAL A 21 31.71 7.77 15.55
N LEU A 22 31.98 6.80 14.67
CA LEU A 22 33.32 6.30 14.47
C LEU A 22 34.19 7.50 14.15
N SER A 23 35.28 7.64 14.89
CA SER A 23 36.28 8.66 14.61
C SER A 23 36.74 8.50 13.16
N GLU A 24 37.15 9.60 12.52
CA GLU A 24 37.71 9.54 11.15
C GLU A 24 38.90 8.56 11.08
N GLU A 25 39.64 8.41 12.17
CA GLU A 25 40.71 7.41 12.30
C GLU A 25 40.18 5.98 12.29
N GLU A 26 39.09 5.70 13.01
CA GLU A 26 38.47 4.36 13.04
C GLU A 26 37.88 3.99 11.68
N LYS A 27 37.24 4.95 11.00
CA LYS A 27 36.80 4.78 9.61
C LYS A 27 37.98 4.48 8.70
N HIS A 28 39.09 5.20 8.86
CA HIS A 28 40.29 4.95 8.08
C HIS A 28 40.83 3.54 8.32
N VAL A 29 40.90 3.08 9.57
CA VAL A 29 41.31 1.71 9.91
C VAL A 29 40.41 0.66 9.26
N LEU A 30 39.09 0.86 9.24
CA LEU A 30 38.17 -0.04 8.55
C LEU A 30 38.40 -0.07 7.04
N THR A 31 38.62 1.10 6.40
CA THR A 31 38.95 1.12 4.97
C THR A 31 40.28 0.42 4.65
N LEU A 32 41.27 0.53 5.55
CA LEU A 32 42.53 -0.20 5.43
C LEU A 32 42.33 -1.71 5.58
N TYR A 33 41.46 -2.13 6.51
CA TYR A 33 41.09 -3.54 6.68
C TYR A 33 40.45 -4.12 5.42
N ASP A 34 39.49 -3.41 4.83
CA ASP A 34 38.83 -3.82 3.59
C ASP A 34 39.83 -3.91 2.43
N ARG A 35 40.73 -2.92 2.32
CA ARG A 35 41.81 -2.93 1.33
C ARG A 35 42.77 -4.10 1.56
N LEU A 36 43.08 -4.43 2.81
CA LEU A 36 43.94 -5.56 3.15
C LEU A 36 43.28 -6.89 2.80
N ARG A 37 41.97 -7.05 3.03
CA ARG A 37 41.20 -8.21 2.55
C ARG A 37 41.27 -8.36 1.03
N ALA A 38 41.09 -7.26 0.30
CA ALA A 38 41.16 -7.25 -1.16
C ALA A 38 42.55 -7.67 -1.67
N LEU A 39 43.62 -7.12 -1.07
CA LEU A 39 45.00 -7.48 -1.42
C LEU A 39 45.34 -8.93 -1.07
N GLN A 40 44.84 -9.46 0.06
CA GLN A 40 45.02 -10.87 0.40
C GLN A 40 44.38 -11.79 -0.64
N LEU A 41 43.21 -11.43 -1.16
CA LEU A 41 42.55 -12.16 -2.22
C LEU A 41 43.33 -12.06 -3.55
N GLU A 42 43.84 -10.89 -3.90
CA GLU A 42 44.68 -10.70 -5.10
C GLU A 42 45.96 -11.54 -5.03
N VAL A 43 46.65 -11.53 -3.87
CA VAL A 43 47.83 -12.38 -3.64
C VAL A 43 47.48 -13.86 -3.72
N ALA A 44 46.33 -14.28 -3.18
CA ALA A 44 45.88 -15.66 -3.27
C ALA A 44 45.61 -16.07 -4.73
N LEU A 45 45.00 -15.21 -5.53
CA LEU A 45 44.78 -15.43 -6.96
C LEU A 45 46.09 -15.50 -7.75
N LEU A 46 47.04 -14.60 -7.48
CA LEU A 46 48.35 -14.61 -8.12
C LEU A 46 49.15 -15.87 -7.77
N LYS A 47 49.10 -16.31 -6.50
CA LYS A 47 49.70 -17.57 -6.06
C LYS A 47 49.04 -18.77 -6.75
N ALA A 48 47.70 -18.80 -6.81
CA ALA A 48 46.98 -19.86 -7.52
C ALA A 48 47.36 -19.92 -9.00
N ARG A 49 47.53 -18.76 -9.66
CA ARG A 49 48.00 -18.67 -11.04
C ARG A 49 49.44 -19.12 -11.22
N GLN A 50 50.33 -18.83 -10.26
CA GLN A 50 51.73 -19.28 -10.30
C GLN A 50 51.86 -20.78 -10.00
N SER A 51 51.03 -21.32 -9.12
CA SER A 51 50.95 -22.77 -8.83
C SER A 51 50.26 -23.56 -9.94
N TYR A 52 49.48 -22.88 -10.79
CA TYR A 52 48.98 -23.42 -12.04
C TYR A 52 50.10 -23.41 -13.08
N ASP A 53 51.03 -24.36 -12.96
CA ASP A 53 51.96 -24.69 -14.04
C ASP A 53 51.14 -25.41 -15.12
N GLY A 54 51.19 -24.92 -16.35
CA GLY A 54 50.30 -25.30 -17.44
C GLY A 54 50.52 -26.74 -17.93
N ASP A 55 50.13 -27.73 -17.14
CA ASP A 55 50.22 -29.15 -17.49
C ASP A 55 49.11 -29.49 -18.51
N THR A 56 49.35 -29.04 -19.74
CA THR A 56 48.42 -29.10 -20.87
C THR A 56 48.49 -30.44 -21.60
N SER A 57 49.16 -31.46 -21.02
CA SER A 57 49.55 -32.68 -21.74
C SER A 57 48.69 -33.93 -21.47
N SER A 58 47.76 -33.93 -20.49
CA SER A 58 46.75 -35.00 -20.40
C SER A 58 45.48 -34.60 -19.61
N SER A 59 44.65 -33.74 -20.18
CA SER A 59 43.32 -33.43 -19.63
C SER A 59 42.33 -34.57 -19.90
N SER A 60 42.44 -35.66 -19.13
CA SER A 60 41.36 -36.65 -19.07
C SER A 60 40.14 -36.04 -18.36
N LEU A 61 38.91 -36.35 -18.81
CA LEU A 61 37.66 -35.80 -18.23
C LEU A 61 37.56 -36.01 -16.70
N LYS A 62 38.18 -37.08 -16.19
CA LYS A 62 38.27 -37.37 -14.75
C LYS A 62 39.14 -36.36 -13.98
N ASN A 63 40.20 -35.82 -14.61
CA ASN A 63 41.05 -34.80 -14.01
C ASN A 63 40.34 -33.44 -13.91
N VAL A 64 39.46 -33.13 -14.88
CA VAL A 64 38.63 -31.92 -14.86
C VAL A 64 37.58 -31.98 -13.75
N GLU A 65 36.89 -33.12 -13.61
CA GLU A 65 35.91 -33.31 -12.54
C GLU A 65 36.56 -33.27 -11.14
N ALA A 66 37.75 -33.87 -10.99
CA ALA A 66 38.52 -33.81 -9.75
C ALA A 66 38.99 -32.38 -9.43
N ALA A 67 39.49 -31.63 -10.43
CA ALA A 67 39.89 -30.24 -10.26
C ALA A 67 38.71 -29.32 -9.92
N GLN A 68 37.53 -29.56 -10.51
CA GLN A 68 36.30 -28.82 -10.18
C GLN A 68 35.87 -29.08 -8.73
N LYS A 69 35.92 -30.34 -8.27
CA LYS A 69 35.63 -30.68 -6.86
C LYS A 69 36.62 -30.00 -5.91
N GLN A 70 37.92 -30.05 -6.21
CA GLN A 70 38.95 -29.37 -5.42
C GLN A 70 38.76 -27.85 -5.37
N LEU A 71 38.36 -27.20 -6.47
CA LEU A 71 38.03 -25.78 -6.49
C LEU A 71 36.83 -25.47 -5.59
N LEU A 72 35.77 -26.28 -5.68
CA LEU A 72 34.58 -26.11 -4.85
C LEU A 72 34.89 -26.32 -3.36
N ASP A 73 35.69 -27.33 -3.02
CA ASP A 73 36.14 -27.61 -1.66
C ASP A 73 37.01 -26.46 -1.11
N ALA A 74 37.94 -25.95 -1.92
CA ALA A 74 38.77 -24.80 -1.54
C ALA A 74 37.94 -23.52 -1.35
N ARG A 75 36.95 -23.29 -2.22
CA ARG A 75 36.01 -22.17 -2.09
C ARG A 75 35.18 -22.29 -0.82
N ALA A 76 34.62 -23.46 -0.55
CA ALA A 76 33.84 -23.72 0.66
C ALA A 76 34.72 -23.50 1.91
N ALA A 77 35.94 -24.04 1.93
CA ALA A 77 36.88 -23.85 3.03
C ALA A 77 37.26 -22.38 3.26
N TYR A 78 37.46 -21.60 2.18
CA TYR A 78 37.73 -20.17 2.27
C TYR A 78 36.56 -19.39 2.85
N VAL A 79 35.34 -19.64 2.37
CA VAL A 79 34.13 -18.99 2.88
C VAL A 79 33.91 -19.32 4.35
N LEU A 80 33.99 -20.60 4.72
CA LEU A 80 33.83 -21.04 6.11
C LEU A 80 34.88 -20.44 7.03
N ARG A 81 36.14 -20.36 6.59
CA ARG A 81 37.21 -19.72 7.38
C ARG A 81 36.90 -18.25 7.62
N ASN A 82 36.51 -17.52 6.57
CA ASN A 82 36.19 -16.09 6.70
C ASN A 82 34.97 -15.88 7.59
N GLU A 83 33.92 -16.68 7.42
CA GLU A 83 32.72 -16.63 8.25
C GLU A 83 33.02 -16.96 9.71
N ALA A 84 33.87 -17.95 9.99
CA ALA A 84 34.30 -18.26 11.34
C ALA A 84 35.12 -17.12 11.98
N VAL A 85 36.03 -16.51 11.21
CA VAL A 85 36.80 -15.35 11.68
C VAL A 85 35.89 -14.15 11.93
N ASP A 86 34.95 -13.87 11.03
CA ASP A 86 33.97 -12.78 11.17
C ASP A 86 33.04 -13.03 12.36
N GLY A 87 32.60 -14.27 12.57
CA GLY A 87 31.84 -14.67 13.74
C GLY A 87 32.60 -14.43 15.04
N VAL A 88 33.88 -14.83 15.12
CA VAL A 88 34.69 -14.57 16.32
C VAL A 88 34.90 -13.07 16.55
N LEU A 89 35.20 -12.31 15.50
CA LEU A 89 35.45 -10.87 15.60
C LEU A 89 34.20 -10.06 15.98
N THR A 90 33.00 -10.52 15.62
CA THR A 90 31.75 -9.81 15.90
C THR A 90 31.04 -10.32 17.15
N VAL A 91 30.89 -11.63 17.31
CA VAL A 91 30.08 -12.24 18.38
C VAL A 91 30.81 -12.21 19.73
N GLN A 92 32.12 -12.43 19.76
CA GLN A 92 32.86 -12.48 21.02
C GLN A 92 32.84 -11.13 21.78
N PRO A 93 33.08 -9.97 21.13
CA PRO A 93 32.92 -8.68 21.77
C PRO A 93 31.50 -8.43 22.29
N ILE A 94 30.47 -8.79 21.51
CA ILE A 94 29.06 -8.62 21.90
C ILE A 94 28.73 -9.46 23.14
N LEU A 95 29.11 -10.74 23.16
CA LEU A 95 28.87 -11.62 24.30
C LEU A 95 29.55 -11.11 25.56
N LYS A 96 30.81 -10.63 25.45
CA LYS A 96 31.51 -10.05 26.60
C LYS A 96 30.90 -8.74 27.06
N ALA A 97 30.42 -7.91 26.14
CA ALA A 97 29.73 -6.66 26.43
C ALA A 97 28.46 -6.91 27.27
N VAL A 98 27.62 -7.84 26.82
CA VAL A 98 26.35 -8.19 27.46
C VAL A 98 26.58 -8.89 28.80
N HIS A 99 27.49 -9.87 28.85
CA HIS A 99 27.70 -10.67 30.06
C HIS A 99 28.65 -10.04 31.08
N ARG A 100 29.15 -8.82 30.83
CA ARG A 100 30.15 -8.13 31.68
C ARG A 100 31.25 -9.09 32.12
N ALA A 101 31.75 -9.89 31.17
CA ALA A 101 32.71 -10.93 31.47
C ALA A 101 33.91 -10.33 32.24
N THR A 102 34.43 -11.04 33.23
CA THR A 102 35.55 -10.55 34.07
C THR A 102 36.82 -10.21 33.26
N GLN A 103 36.92 -10.68 32.01
CA GLN A 103 37.99 -10.38 31.05
C GLN A 103 37.54 -9.46 29.89
N ALA A 104 36.44 -8.71 30.05
CA ALA A 104 36.00 -7.75 29.04
C ALA A 104 36.92 -6.52 29.05
N SER A 105 37.50 -6.22 27.89
CA SER A 105 38.26 -4.99 27.66
C SER A 105 37.33 -3.77 27.82
N PRO A 106 37.87 -2.57 28.13
CA PRO A 106 37.06 -1.35 28.27
C PRO A 106 36.21 -1.07 27.02
N ILE A 107 36.80 -1.23 25.83
CA ILE A 107 36.12 -1.05 24.54
C ILE A 107 34.94 -2.02 24.38
N GLU A 108 35.11 -3.28 24.79
CA GLU A 108 34.01 -4.26 24.76
C GLU A 108 32.86 -3.88 25.71
N ARG A 109 33.13 -3.20 26.83
CA ARG A 109 32.06 -2.74 27.75
C ARG A 109 31.30 -1.54 27.19
N ASP A 110 32.01 -0.66 26.47
CA ASP A 110 31.44 0.53 25.84
C ASP A 110 30.52 0.18 24.66
N LEU A 111 30.57 -1.05 24.14
CA LEU A 111 29.64 -1.55 23.13
C LEU A 111 28.22 -1.80 23.65
N LEU A 112 28.03 -1.94 24.97
CA LEU A 112 26.74 -2.34 25.56
C LEU A 112 25.56 -1.42 25.14
N PRO A 113 25.65 -0.08 25.23
CA PRO A 113 24.56 0.80 24.83
C PRO A 113 24.19 0.69 23.34
N ALA A 114 25.19 0.44 22.48
CA ALA A 114 24.96 0.25 21.05
C ALA A 114 24.28 -1.09 20.76
N VAL A 115 24.63 -2.15 21.50
CA VAL A 115 23.97 -3.46 21.43
C VAL A 115 22.52 -3.35 21.91
N GLU A 116 22.27 -2.69 23.03
CA GLU A 116 20.91 -2.45 23.55
C GLU A 116 20.06 -1.63 22.55
N GLY A 117 20.65 -0.58 21.96
CA GLY A 117 19.99 0.21 20.91
C GLY A 117 19.65 -0.61 19.66
N ARG A 118 20.56 -1.49 19.22
CA ARG A 118 20.32 -2.42 18.11
C ARG A 118 19.19 -3.40 18.44
N ASP A 119 19.19 -3.96 19.64
CA ASP A 119 18.21 -4.97 20.04
C ASP A 119 16.82 -4.34 20.17
N ALA A 120 16.72 -3.13 20.72
CA ALA A 120 15.48 -2.34 20.75
C ALA A 120 14.98 -2.00 19.34
N ALA A 121 15.86 -1.57 18.43
CA ALA A 121 15.49 -1.30 17.04
C ALA A 121 15.04 -2.58 16.30
N SER A 122 15.69 -3.71 16.58
CA SER A 122 15.34 -5.02 16.00
C SER A 122 13.99 -5.52 16.50
N GLN A 123 13.70 -5.30 17.79
CA GLN A 123 12.37 -5.57 18.36
C GLN A 123 11.30 -4.68 17.73
N ALA A 124 11.53 -3.37 17.65
CA ALA A 124 10.59 -2.43 17.02
C ALA A 124 10.33 -2.77 15.54
N LEU A 125 11.37 -3.16 14.80
CA LEU A 125 11.24 -3.61 13.41
C LEU A 125 10.42 -4.91 13.32
N ALA A 126 10.65 -5.87 14.20
CA ALA A 126 9.87 -7.11 14.23
C ALA A 126 8.39 -6.86 14.56
N GLU A 127 8.11 -5.96 15.50
CA GLU A 127 6.75 -5.53 15.84
C GLU A 127 6.07 -4.84 14.66
N GLN A 128 6.77 -3.91 13.98
CA GLN A 128 6.27 -3.24 12.79
C GLN A 128 6.00 -4.22 11.64
N GLU A 129 6.90 -5.17 11.39
CA GLU A 129 6.73 -6.19 10.36
C GLU A 129 5.54 -7.11 10.66
N ASN A 130 5.33 -7.49 11.92
CA ASN A 130 4.17 -8.27 12.32
C ASN A 130 2.87 -7.48 12.15
N ALA A 131 2.84 -6.20 12.55
CA ALA A 131 1.69 -5.33 12.33
C ALA A 131 1.39 -5.16 10.82
N ARG A 132 2.43 -4.96 10.00
CA ARG A 132 2.31 -4.86 8.55
C ARG A 132 1.73 -6.13 7.94
N ARG A 133 2.19 -7.31 8.39
CA ARG A 133 1.64 -8.60 7.94
C ARG A 133 0.17 -8.75 8.32
N ALA A 134 -0.21 -8.41 9.55
CA ALA A 134 -1.61 -8.46 9.98
C ALA A 134 -2.52 -7.58 9.10
N VAL A 135 -2.09 -6.36 8.77
CA VAL A 135 -2.83 -5.46 7.88
C VAL A 135 -2.94 -6.04 6.46
N LEU A 136 -1.87 -6.64 5.93
CA LEU A 136 -1.91 -7.27 4.61
C LEU A 136 -2.85 -8.48 4.58
N ASP A 137 -2.89 -9.27 5.64
CA ASP A 137 -3.80 -10.41 5.76
C ASP A 137 -5.26 -9.93 5.84
N GLU A 138 -5.54 -8.87 6.61
CA GLU A 138 -6.87 -8.26 6.65
C GLU A 138 -7.28 -7.71 5.27
N GLN A 139 -6.38 -7.00 4.58
CA GLN A 139 -6.63 -6.52 3.22
C GLN A 139 -6.91 -7.67 2.25
N ALA A 140 -6.19 -8.79 2.37
CA ALA A 140 -6.44 -9.97 1.55
C ALA A 140 -7.83 -10.56 1.81
N THR A 141 -8.27 -10.61 3.07
CA THR A 141 -9.63 -11.07 3.41
C THR A 141 -10.71 -10.14 2.87
N VAL A 142 -10.56 -8.82 3.05
CA VAL A 142 -11.53 -7.83 2.55
C VAL A 142 -11.60 -7.85 1.02
N ALA A 143 -10.45 -7.98 0.34
CA ALA A 143 -10.43 -8.10 -1.12
C ALA A 143 -11.11 -9.39 -1.61
N ALA A 144 -10.96 -10.49 -0.90
CA ALA A 144 -11.66 -11.74 -1.21
C ALA A 144 -13.18 -11.60 -1.04
N GLU A 145 -13.63 -10.92 0.03
CA GLU A 145 -15.04 -10.64 0.27
C GLU A 145 -15.64 -9.68 -0.77
N SER A 146 -14.94 -8.59 -1.12
CA SER A 146 -15.35 -7.65 -2.17
C SER A 146 -15.58 -8.38 -3.49
N ARG A 147 -14.62 -9.21 -3.92
CA ARG A 147 -14.77 -10.02 -5.14
C ARG A 147 -15.95 -10.98 -5.06
N ARG A 148 -16.25 -11.53 -3.88
CA ARG A 148 -17.42 -12.40 -3.70
C ARG A 148 -18.73 -11.63 -3.87
N VAL A 149 -18.81 -10.44 -3.28
CA VAL A 149 -19.98 -9.55 -3.39
C VAL A 149 -20.14 -9.05 -4.83
N GLU A 150 -19.06 -8.63 -5.49
CA GLU A 150 -19.07 -8.22 -6.90
C GLU A 150 -19.63 -9.31 -7.81
N ARG A 151 -19.19 -10.56 -7.64
CA ARG A 151 -19.74 -11.70 -8.41
C ARG A 151 -21.22 -11.90 -8.14
N ARG A 152 -21.66 -11.79 -6.89
CA ARG A 152 -23.08 -11.94 -6.53
C ARG A 152 -23.92 -10.80 -7.12
N ASN A 153 -23.42 -9.57 -7.08
CA ASN A 153 -24.08 -8.42 -7.69
C ASN A 153 -24.19 -8.58 -9.21
N ALA A 154 -23.13 -9.06 -9.87
CA ALA A 154 -23.17 -9.36 -11.30
C ALA A 154 -24.20 -10.46 -11.63
N GLN A 155 -24.29 -11.51 -10.81
CA GLN A 155 -25.31 -12.57 -10.97
C GLN A 155 -26.72 -12.04 -10.79
N LEU A 156 -26.98 -11.24 -9.76
CA LEU A 156 -28.29 -10.63 -9.51
C LEU A 156 -28.67 -9.64 -10.62
N ALA A 157 -27.73 -8.82 -11.09
CA ALA A 157 -27.97 -7.92 -12.22
C ALA A 157 -28.31 -8.70 -13.50
N ALA A 158 -27.66 -9.83 -13.75
CA ALA A 158 -28.01 -10.71 -14.87
C ALA A 158 -29.41 -11.33 -14.71
N GLN A 159 -29.80 -11.71 -13.49
CA GLN A 159 -31.16 -12.22 -13.21
C GLN A 159 -32.23 -11.13 -13.41
N VAL A 160 -32.00 -9.92 -12.89
CA VAL A 160 -32.92 -8.79 -13.07
C VAL A 160 -33.08 -8.46 -14.55
N ARG A 161 -31.98 -8.48 -15.32
CA ARG A 161 -32.04 -8.30 -16.78
C ARG A 161 -32.86 -9.39 -17.45
N ALA A 162 -32.62 -10.66 -17.11
CA ALA A 162 -33.40 -11.76 -17.69
C ALA A 162 -34.90 -11.67 -17.35
N LEU A 163 -35.25 -11.22 -16.13
CA LEU A 163 -36.64 -10.99 -15.73
C LEU A 163 -37.26 -9.81 -16.45
N LEU A 164 -36.51 -8.73 -16.68
CA LEU A 164 -36.95 -7.60 -17.51
C LEU A 164 -37.19 -8.05 -18.95
N ASP A 165 -36.25 -8.76 -19.56
CA ASP A 165 -36.37 -9.28 -20.91
C ASP A 165 -37.61 -10.20 -21.05
N ALA A 166 -37.89 -11.03 -20.02
CA ALA A 166 -39.08 -11.88 -19.98
C ALA A 166 -40.38 -11.07 -19.83
N ALA A 167 -40.41 -10.04 -18.98
CA ALA A 167 -41.57 -9.16 -18.81
C ALA A 167 -41.83 -8.31 -20.08
N GLU A 168 -40.78 -7.84 -20.75
CA GLU A 168 -40.88 -7.17 -22.05
C GLU A 168 -41.44 -8.12 -23.12
N ALA A 169 -41.04 -9.40 -23.12
CA ALA A 169 -41.60 -10.39 -24.03
C ALA A 169 -43.09 -10.70 -23.74
N GLU A 170 -43.49 -10.79 -22.47
CA GLU A 170 -44.88 -10.99 -22.07
C GLU A 170 -45.77 -9.79 -22.40
N THR A 171 -45.27 -8.57 -22.15
CA THR A 171 -45.96 -7.33 -22.52
C THR A 171 -46.06 -7.21 -24.04
N ALA A 172 -45.00 -7.47 -24.81
CA ALA A 172 -45.06 -7.48 -26.28
C ALA A 172 -46.07 -8.49 -26.85
N THR A 173 -46.19 -9.67 -26.23
CA THR A 173 -47.18 -10.70 -26.61
C THR A 173 -48.61 -10.27 -26.27
N THR A 174 -48.82 -9.67 -25.09
CA THR A 174 -50.12 -9.12 -24.66
C THR A 174 -50.52 -7.92 -25.51
N THR A 175 -49.55 -7.07 -25.84
CA THR A 175 -49.69 -5.89 -26.69
C THR A 175 -50.21 -6.29 -28.06
N THR A 176 -49.54 -7.23 -28.75
CA THR A 176 -49.95 -7.69 -30.10
C THR A 176 -51.40 -8.21 -30.16
N THR A 177 -51.97 -8.65 -29.03
CA THR A 177 -53.33 -9.20 -28.96
C THR A 177 -54.38 -8.16 -28.51
N THR A 178 -53.99 -7.00 -27.96
CA THR A 178 -54.90 -6.01 -27.34
C THR A 178 -54.68 -4.53 -27.72
N THR A 179 -53.60 -4.16 -28.42
CA THR A 179 -53.14 -2.76 -28.46
C THR A 179 -53.73 -1.83 -29.48
N THR A 180 -54.38 -2.28 -30.53
CA THR A 180 -54.91 -1.32 -31.51
C THR A 180 -56.01 -0.44 -30.91
N ALA A 181 -56.69 -0.86 -29.84
CA ALA A 181 -57.77 -0.09 -29.21
C ALA A 181 -57.44 0.48 -27.82
N ALA A 182 -56.52 -0.14 -27.06
CA ALA A 182 -56.16 0.31 -25.71
C ALA A 182 -55.09 1.42 -25.72
N ASP A 183 -54.10 1.32 -26.63
CA ASP A 183 -52.99 2.29 -26.68
C ASP A 183 -53.46 3.69 -27.12
N GLU A 184 -54.45 3.79 -28.00
CA GLU A 184 -55.01 5.10 -28.41
C GLU A 184 -55.75 5.81 -27.28
N ARG A 185 -56.42 5.07 -26.38
CA ARG A 185 -57.11 5.65 -25.21
C ARG A 185 -56.11 6.07 -24.13
N HIS A 186 -55.12 5.24 -23.84
CA HIS A 186 -54.09 5.60 -22.87
C HIS A 186 -53.20 6.76 -23.36
N ALA A 187 -52.90 6.85 -24.66
CA ALA A 187 -52.17 7.98 -25.22
C ALA A 187 -52.96 9.30 -25.14
N THR A 188 -54.28 9.26 -25.33
CA THR A 188 -55.14 10.46 -25.23
C THR A 188 -55.32 10.90 -23.78
N GLU A 189 -55.46 9.98 -22.83
CA GLU A 189 -55.50 10.30 -21.40
C GLU A 189 -54.17 10.89 -20.91
N LEU A 190 -53.03 10.34 -21.33
CA LEU A 190 -51.71 10.88 -20.99
C LEU A 190 -51.52 12.30 -21.56
N ALA A 191 -51.94 12.54 -22.80
CA ALA A 191 -51.86 13.87 -23.41
C ALA A 191 -52.75 14.90 -22.67
N GLN A 192 -53.91 14.50 -22.17
CA GLN A 192 -54.79 15.34 -21.36
C GLN A 192 -54.16 15.65 -20.00
N LEU A 193 -53.63 14.63 -19.30
CA LEU A 193 -52.95 14.82 -18.02
C LEU A 193 -51.72 15.72 -18.14
N GLU A 194 -50.94 15.58 -19.21
CA GLU A 194 -49.82 16.48 -19.48
C GLU A 194 -50.26 17.92 -19.75
N ALA A 195 -51.35 18.12 -20.49
CA ALA A 195 -51.91 19.44 -20.73
C ALA A 195 -52.39 20.09 -19.42
N ASP A 196 -53.04 19.31 -18.55
CA ASP A 196 -53.53 19.77 -17.25
C ASP A 196 -52.38 20.11 -16.28
N VAL A 197 -51.30 19.32 -16.28
CA VAL A 197 -50.09 19.61 -15.49
C VAL A 197 -49.36 20.84 -16.02
N LYS A 198 -49.28 21.04 -17.34
CA LYS A 198 -48.70 22.26 -17.92
C LYS A 198 -49.56 23.48 -17.57
N ALA A 199 -50.88 23.38 -17.64
CA ALA A 199 -51.80 24.45 -17.27
C ALA A 199 -51.77 24.76 -15.77
N SER A 200 -51.62 23.75 -14.89
CA SER A 200 -51.49 23.96 -13.44
C SER A 200 -50.15 24.60 -13.08
N ARG A 201 -49.05 24.17 -13.72
CA ARG A 201 -47.72 24.80 -13.56
C ARG A 201 -47.71 26.25 -14.03
N GLN A 202 -48.36 26.56 -15.15
CA GLN A 202 -48.48 27.94 -15.63
C GLN A 202 -49.30 28.81 -14.65
N ARG A 203 -50.42 28.28 -14.14
CA ARG A 203 -51.22 28.97 -13.11
C ARG A 203 -50.41 29.21 -11.84
N TRP A 204 -49.66 28.21 -11.37
CA TRP A 204 -48.79 28.35 -10.20
C TRP A 204 -47.70 29.41 -10.40
N LYS A 205 -47.04 29.43 -11.58
CA LYS A 205 -46.05 30.47 -11.91
C LYS A 205 -46.64 31.87 -11.89
N LEU A 206 -47.86 32.04 -12.40
CA LEU A 206 -48.56 33.33 -12.35
C LEU A 206 -48.89 33.73 -10.92
N ILE A 207 -49.46 32.83 -10.11
CA ILE A 207 -49.80 33.09 -8.70
C ILE A 207 -48.55 33.40 -7.88
N LYS A 208 -47.46 32.64 -8.07
CA LYS A 208 -46.19 32.89 -7.37
C LYS A 208 -45.56 34.22 -7.82
N GLY A 209 -45.56 34.51 -9.11
CA GLY A 209 -45.06 35.76 -9.67
C GLY A 209 -45.83 36.97 -9.14
N THR A 210 -47.17 36.91 -9.09
CA THR A 210 -47.98 38.00 -8.56
C THR A 210 -47.82 38.15 -7.04
N ALA A 211 -47.80 37.06 -6.28
CA ALA A 211 -47.58 37.10 -4.84
C ALA A 211 -46.21 37.70 -4.48
N SER A 212 -45.15 37.28 -5.18
CA SER A 212 -43.80 37.82 -4.99
C SER A 212 -43.73 39.32 -5.35
N ALA A 213 -44.34 39.73 -6.46
CA ALA A 213 -44.39 41.13 -6.86
C ALA A 213 -45.16 42.01 -5.86
N ILE A 214 -46.25 41.50 -5.27
CA ILE A 214 -47.03 42.21 -4.24
C ILE A 214 -46.19 42.38 -2.96
N VAL A 215 -45.54 41.31 -2.50
CA VAL A 215 -44.73 41.34 -1.27
C VAL A 215 -43.55 42.31 -1.44
N VAL A 216 -42.80 42.21 -2.54
CA VAL A 216 -41.68 43.12 -2.83
C VAL A 216 -42.15 44.57 -3.04
N GLY A 217 -43.26 44.77 -3.76
CA GLY A 217 -43.82 46.10 -4.05
C GLY A 217 -44.46 46.79 -2.84
N SER A 218 -44.86 46.04 -1.82
CA SER A 218 -45.48 46.57 -0.60
C SER A 218 -44.50 47.31 0.34
N GLY A 219 -43.19 47.17 0.12
CA GLY A 219 -42.16 47.78 0.97
C GLY A 219 -41.98 47.13 2.34
N VAL A 220 -42.62 45.98 2.59
CA VAL A 220 -42.43 45.15 3.80
C VAL A 220 -41.04 44.50 3.76
N ASP A 221 -40.34 44.45 4.89
CA ASP A 221 -39.01 43.83 5.04
C ASP A 221 -39.09 42.29 5.01
N TRP A 222 -39.38 41.76 3.81
CA TRP A 222 -39.55 40.33 3.54
C TRP A 222 -38.26 39.52 3.69
N ALA A 223 -37.09 40.17 3.73
CA ALA A 223 -35.81 39.50 3.88
C ALA A 223 -35.61 38.94 5.29
N ARG A 224 -36.26 39.51 6.32
CA ARG A 224 -36.12 39.08 7.72
C ARG A 224 -37.13 38.04 8.15
N ASP A 225 -38.30 37.98 7.52
CA ASP A 225 -39.33 36.98 7.78
C ASP A 225 -39.12 35.72 6.93
N ALA A 226 -38.95 34.57 7.59
CA ALA A 226 -38.75 33.29 6.91
C ALA A 226 -39.93 32.90 6.02
N SER A 227 -41.16 33.28 6.40
CA SER A 227 -42.37 32.96 5.64
C SER A 227 -42.48 33.78 4.35
N LEU A 228 -42.14 35.07 4.40
CA LEU A 228 -42.16 35.96 3.24
C LEU A 228 -40.98 35.69 2.29
N ARG A 229 -39.83 35.31 2.86
CA ARG A 229 -38.65 34.92 2.08
C ARG A 229 -38.92 33.70 1.20
N ASP A 230 -39.65 32.70 1.71
CA ASP A 230 -40.03 31.49 0.96
C ASP A 230 -41.06 31.77 -0.15
N ILE A 231 -41.96 32.73 0.07
CA ILE A 231 -42.92 33.15 -0.96
C ILE A 231 -42.22 33.88 -2.13
N VAL A 232 -41.19 34.68 -1.83
CA VAL A 232 -40.47 35.49 -2.82
C VAL A 232 -39.39 34.69 -3.56
N LEU A 233 -38.67 33.80 -2.87
CA LEU A 233 -37.60 33.01 -3.46
C LEU A 233 -38.14 31.71 -4.10
N ASP A 234 -37.55 31.28 -5.21
CA ASP A 234 -37.77 29.94 -5.73
C ASP A 234 -36.90 28.95 -4.94
N PRO A 235 -37.46 27.85 -4.40
CA PRO A 235 -36.64 26.73 -3.98
C PRO A 235 -36.04 26.13 -5.26
N GLU A 236 -34.71 26.15 -5.38
CA GLU A 236 -34.02 25.31 -6.37
C GLU A 236 -34.27 23.83 -6.09
#